data_AF-A0A0J1DNS8-F1
#
_entry.id   AF-A0A0J1DNS8-F1
#
_cell.length_a   1.000
_cell.length_b   1.000
_cell.length_c   1.000
_cell.angle_alpha   90.00
_cell.angle_beta   90.00
_cell.angle_gamma   90.00
#
_symmetry.space_group_name_H-M   'P 1'
#
loop_
_entity.id
_entity.type
_entity.pdbx_description
1 polymer ?
#
loop_
_entity_poly.entity_id
_entity_poly.type
_entity_poly.pdbx_seq_one_letter_code
_entity_poly.pdbx_strand_id
1 'polypeptide(L)'
;MSNQSNGGCLVFKTVDQLQQALGAATQRHAVLSNNLANANTPGFKRSDVVITTSFSDEYNARLRRPGAARTHRKHLEFRRTTGVAWRVVQDNSTTMRNDGNNVDPDREMALVAENQLYYQALVEAVSRKLRSLRSAITEGRG
;
A
#
# COMPACT_ATOMS: atom_id res chain seq x y z
N MET A 1 -1.55 0.35 -40.05
CA MET A 1 -0.85 -0.90 -39.67
C MET A 1 -0.44 -0.82 -38.20
N SER A 2 -0.88 -1.82 -37.43
CA SER A 2 -0.29 -2.32 -36.18
C SER A 2 -0.36 -1.45 -34.91
N ASN A 3 -1.53 -1.55 -34.26
CA ASN A 3 -1.78 -1.28 -32.86
C ASN A 3 -1.48 -2.57 -32.05
N GLN A 4 -0.36 -2.65 -31.33
CA GLN A 4 -0.13 -3.60 -30.22
C GLN A 4 1.00 -3.08 -29.30
N SER A 5 0.94 -3.44 -28.01
CA SER A 5 1.93 -3.18 -26.93
C SER A 5 1.71 -1.98 -26.00
N ASN A 6 0.56 -1.90 -25.34
CA ASN A 6 0.41 -1.13 -24.08
C ASN A 6 0.01 -1.99 -22.86
N GLY A 7 -0.27 -3.30 -23.04
CA GLY A 7 -0.72 -4.20 -21.96
C GLY A 7 0.39 -4.65 -20.99
N GLY A 8 1.62 -4.84 -21.49
CA GLY A 8 2.73 -5.37 -20.68
C GLY A 8 3.15 -4.47 -19.52
N CYS A 9 3.23 -3.15 -19.74
CA CYS A 9 3.69 -2.19 -18.73
C CYS A 9 2.72 -2.03 -17.55
N LEU A 10 1.43 -2.30 -17.74
CA LEU A 10 0.41 -2.14 -16.70
C LEU A 10 0.38 -3.33 -15.73
N VAL A 11 0.60 -4.54 -16.25
CA VAL A 11 0.53 -5.77 -15.46
C VAL A 11 1.64 -5.82 -14.39
N PHE A 12 2.89 -5.51 -14.76
CA PHE A 12 4.01 -5.50 -13.80
C PHE A 12 3.87 -4.42 -12.73
N LYS A 13 3.23 -3.28 -13.06
CA LYS A 13 2.95 -2.21 -12.07
C LYS A 13 1.94 -2.63 -11.01
N THR A 14 0.92 -3.42 -11.38
CA THR A 14 -0.06 -3.90 -10.39
C THR A 14 0.56 -4.88 -9.39
N VAL A 15 1.52 -5.71 -9.83
CA VAL A 15 2.26 -6.61 -8.93
C VAL A 15 3.13 -5.81 -7.97
N ASP A 16 3.84 -4.81 -8.47
CA ASP A 16 4.66 -3.90 -7.66
C ASP A 16 3.84 -3.13 -6.61
N GLN A 17 2.67 -2.61 -6.99
CA GLN A 17 1.75 -1.95 -6.06
C GLN A 17 1.24 -2.91 -4.96
N LEU A 18 0.88 -4.15 -5.33
CA LEU A 18 0.44 -5.15 -4.36
C LEU A 18 1.57 -5.57 -3.41
N GLN A 19 2.80 -5.69 -3.93
CA GLN A 19 3.99 -5.97 -3.11
C GLN A 19 4.24 -4.85 -2.09
N GLN A 20 4.08 -3.59 -2.50
CA GLN A 20 4.24 -2.44 -1.59
C GLN A 20 3.13 -2.37 -0.56
N ALA A 21 1.88 -2.63 -0.94
CA ALA A 21 0.77 -2.73 0.00
C ALA A 21 1.00 -3.86 1.03
N LEU A 22 1.55 -4.99 0.60
CA LEU A 22 1.91 -6.09 1.47
C LEU A 22 3.00 -5.67 2.48
N GLY A 23 4.04 -4.98 2.00
CA GLY A 23 5.09 -4.41 2.86
C GLY A 23 4.54 -3.42 3.88
N ALA A 24 3.61 -2.54 3.47
CA ALA A 24 2.94 -1.63 4.38
C ALA A 24 2.10 -2.37 5.44
N ALA A 25 1.35 -3.40 5.05
CA ALA A 25 0.56 -4.22 5.98
C ALA A 25 1.45 -4.99 6.98
N THR A 26 2.59 -5.51 6.54
CA THR A 26 3.59 -6.12 7.43
C THR A 26 4.14 -5.10 8.42
N GLN A 27 4.54 -3.92 7.95
CA GLN A 27 5.03 -2.85 8.83
C GLN A 27 3.96 -2.42 9.83
N ARG A 28 2.71 -2.32 9.39
CA ARG A 28 1.57 -1.96 10.25
C ARG A 28 1.36 -2.98 11.35
N HIS A 29 1.48 -4.27 11.04
CA HIS A 29 1.40 -5.32 12.05
C HIS A 29 2.48 -5.15 13.13
N ALA A 30 3.73 -4.89 12.73
CA ALA A 30 4.82 -4.63 13.66
C ALA A 30 4.56 -3.41 14.56
N VAL A 31 3.98 -2.34 14.01
CA VAL A 31 3.63 -1.12 14.76
C VAL A 31 2.49 -1.41 15.75
N LEU A 32 1.43 -2.10 15.32
CA LEU A 32 0.32 -2.46 16.20
C LEU A 32 0.75 -3.40 17.34
N SER A 33 1.63 -4.37 17.05
CA SER A 33 2.24 -5.21 18.09
C SER A 33 3.06 -4.40 19.09
N ASN A 34 3.80 -3.39 18.62
CA ASN A 34 4.55 -2.49 19.50
C ASN A 34 3.61 -1.66 20.39
N ASN A 35 2.52 -1.13 19.84
CA ASN A 35 1.51 -0.43 20.62
C ASN A 35 0.93 -1.34 21.71
N LEU A 36 0.51 -2.56 21.35
CA LEU A 36 -0.09 -3.50 22.30
C LEU A 36 0.90 -3.88 23.42
N ALA A 37 2.16 -4.11 23.09
CA ALA A 37 3.21 -4.41 24.07
C ALA A 37 3.44 -3.25 25.05
N ASN A 38 3.24 -2.01 24.60
CA ASN A 38 3.44 -0.80 25.39
C ASN A 38 2.14 -0.18 25.91
N ALA A 39 1.01 -0.89 25.83
CA ALA A 39 -0.29 -0.34 26.21
C ALA A 39 -0.40 0.00 27.71
N ASN A 40 0.47 -0.56 28.55
CA ASN A 40 0.58 -0.25 29.98
C ASN A 40 1.83 0.57 30.33
N THR A 41 2.57 1.07 29.34
CA THR A 41 3.76 1.91 29.54
C THR A 41 3.34 3.38 29.71
N PRO A 42 3.58 4.03 30.87
CA PRO A 42 3.24 5.43 31.07
C PRO A 42 3.92 6.35 30.04
N GLY A 43 3.19 7.37 29.56
CA GLY A 43 3.70 8.34 28.58
C GLY A 43 3.92 7.81 27.15
N PHE A 44 3.60 6.54 26.87
CA PHE A 44 3.75 5.98 25.53
C PHE A 44 2.77 6.60 24.53
N LYS A 45 3.20 6.77 23.28
CA LYS A 45 2.40 7.33 22.19
C LYS A 45 2.20 6.33 21.08
N ARG A 46 0.93 6.06 20.80
CA ARG A 46 0.43 5.26 19.69
C ARG A 46 1.04 5.71 18.36
N SER A 47 1.47 4.75 17.56
CA SER A 47 1.86 4.96 16.17
C SER A 47 0.99 4.14 15.22
N ASP A 48 0.85 4.56 13.98
CA ASP A 48 0.16 3.81 12.91
C ASP A 48 0.88 3.99 11.57
N VAL A 49 0.59 3.14 10.60
CA VAL A 49 1.16 3.21 9.24
C VAL A 49 0.18 3.89 8.31
N VAL A 50 0.62 5.01 7.72
CA VAL A 50 -0.13 5.73 6.69
C VAL A 50 0.49 5.46 5.33
N ILE A 51 -0.33 5.00 4.39
CA ILE A 51 0.07 4.84 3.00
C ILE A 51 -0.07 6.21 2.32
N THR A 52 1.05 6.80 1.92
CA THR A 52 1.05 8.16 1.33
C THR A 52 0.55 8.20 -0.11
N THR A 53 0.53 7.06 -0.79
CA THR A 53 -0.01 6.93 -2.14
C THR A 53 -1.21 6.00 -2.08
N SER A 54 -2.41 6.57 -1.90
CA SER A 54 -3.60 5.72 -1.92
C SER A 54 -3.75 5.17 -3.34
N PHE A 55 -3.95 3.85 -3.45
CA PHE A 55 -4.21 3.18 -4.72
C PHE A 55 -5.37 3.88 -5.48
N SER A 56 -6.37 4.35 -4.73
CA SER A 56 -7.52 5.10 -5.20
C SER A 56 -7.13 6.42 -5.87
N ASP A 57 -6.22 7.21 -5.29
CA ASP A 57 -5.76 8.47 -5.87
C ASP A 57 -4.98 8.23 -7.15
N GLU A 58 -4.15 7.19 -7.20
CA GLU A 58 -3.40 6.85 -8.40
C GLU A 58 -4.29 6.30 -9.52
N TYR A 59 -5.29 5.49 -9.16
CA TYR A 59 -6.30 4.97 -10.09
C TYR A 59 -7.17 6.09 -10.67
N ASN A 60 -7.70 6.98 -9.81
CA ASN A 60 -8.51 8.13 -10.22
C ASN A 60 -7.70 9.16 -11.03
N ALA A 61 -6.43 9.40 -10.67
CA ALA A 61 -5.55 10.26 -11.44
C ALA A 61 -5.29 9.72 -12.85
N ARG A 62 -5.25 8.39 -13.03
CA ARG A 62 -5.07 7.73 -14.33
C ARG A 62 -6.34 7.77 -15.19
N LEU A 63 -7.53 7.62 -14.60
CA LEU A 63 -8.79 7.82 -15.32
C LEU A 63 -8.93 9.26 -15.86
N ARG A 64 -8.33 10.24 -15.18
CA ARG A 64 -8.38 11.66 -15.54
C ARG A 64 -7.25 12.14 -16.45
N ARG A 65 -6.22 11.32 -16.71
CA ARG A 65 -5.04 11.73 -17.50
C ARG A 65 -4.65 10.65 -18.51
N PRO A 66 -5.08 10.76 -19.79
CA PRO A 66 -4.49 9.99 -20.86
C PRO A 66 -2.98 10.29 -20.90
N GLY A 67 -2.15 9.25 -20.91
CA GLY A 67 -0.73 9.36 -20.65
C GLY A 67 -0.01 10.38 -21.53
N ALA A 68 0.49 11.46 -20.93
CA ALA A 68 1.44 12.34 -21.58
C ALA A 68 2.80 11.64 -21.64
N ALA A 69 3.16 11.12 -22.81
CA ALA A 69 4.52 10.70 -23.12
C ALA A 69 5.35 11.93 -23.49
N ARG A 70 6.60 11.98 -23.03
CA ARG A 70 7.54 13.04 -23.43
C ARG A 70 7.86 12.87 -24.91
N THR A 71 7.27 13.72 -25.74
CA THR A 71 7.48 13.70 -27.20
C THR A 71 8.74 14.45 -27.63
N HIS A 72 9.30 15.31 -26.77
CA HIS A 72 10.48 16.10 -27.11
C HIS A 72 11.43 16.33 -25.93
N ARG A 73 12.73 16.47 -26.21
CA ARG A 73 13.79 16.62 -25.20
C ARG A 73 13.70 17.92 -24.39
N LYS A 74 13.01 18.95 -24.89
CA LYS A 74 12.71 20.21 -24.19
C LYS A 74 11.38 20.21 -23.40
N HIS A 75 10.59 19.14 -23.46
CA HIS A 75 9.37 19.05 -22.64
C HIS A 75 9.74 18.78 -21.18
N LEU A 76 8.91 19.30 -20.27
CA LEU A 76 9.01 19.05 -18.84
C LEU A 76 9.08 17.54 -18.56
N GLU A 77 10.05 17.12 -17.77
CA GLU A 77 10.13 15.73 -17.35
C GLU A 77 9.03 15.43 -16.34
N PHE A 78 8.12 14.53 -16.72
CA PHE A 78 7.22 13.90 -15.77
C PHE A 78 7.99 12.84 -14.99
N ARG A 79 8.67 13.26 -13.91
CA ARG A 79 9.33 12.33 -12.98
C ARG A 79 8.25 11.53 -12.25
N ARG A 80 8.02 10.31 -12.70
CA ARG A 80 7.16 9.35 -12.00
C ARG A 80 7.88 8.96 -10.73
N THR A 81 7.39 9.41 -9.58
CA THR A 81 7.74 8.79 -8.29
C THR A 81 7.14 7.39 -8.30
N THR A 82 7.93 6.41 -8.74
CA THR A 82 7.58 5.00 -8.67
C THR A 82 7.80 4.55 -7.24
N GLY A 83 6.72 4.49 -6.46
CA GLY A 83 6.73 3.99 -5.09
C GLY A 83 5.53 4.50 -4.32
N VAL A 84 4.58 3.60 -4.05
CA VAL A 84 3.69 3.65 -2.89
C VAL A 84 4.55 3.65 -1.63
N ALA A 85 4.87 4.84 -1.13
CA ALA A 85 5.60 4.98 0.12
C ALA A 85 4.62 4.90 1.30
N TRP A 86 4.93 4.07 2.30
CA TRP A 86 4.26 4.13 3.59
C TRP A 86 5.17 4.83 4.60
N ARG A 87 4.55 5.46 5.61
CA ARG A 87 5.27 6.10 6.70
C ARG A 87 4.58 5.79 8.02
N VAL A 88 5.38 5.51 9.04
CA VAL A 88 4.89 5.41 10.41
C VAL A 88 4.64 6.81 10.94
N VAL A 89 3.44 7.06 11.46
CA VAL A 89 3.02 8.34 12.02
C VAL A 89 2.60 8.12 13.46
N GLN A 90 3.14 8.94 14.35
CA GLN A 90 2.77 8.94 15.76
C GLN A 90 1.54 9.84 15.97
N ASP A 91 0.57 9.34 16.71
CA ASP A 91 -0.62 10.09 17.10
C ASP A 91 -0.33 10.86 18.39
N ASN A 92 -0.20 12.18 18.27
CA ASN A 92 -0.02 13.10 19.40
C ASN A 92 -1.30 13.89 19.73
N SER A 93 -2.42 13.60 19.04
CA SER A 93 -3.63 14.42 19.10
C SER A 93 -4.49 14.18 20.35
N THR A 94 -4.33 13.02 20.98
CA THR A 94 -5.17 12.59 22.10
C THR A 94 -4.31 12.28 23.33
N THR A 95 -4.61 12.92 24.45
CA THR A 95 -4.20 12.48 25.79
C THR A 95 -5.39 11.75 26.40
N MET A 96 -5.54 10.46 26.08
CA MET A 96 -6.74 9.69 26.47
C MET A 96 -6.73 9.27 27.95
N ARG A 97 -5.58 9.28 28.62
CA ARG A 97 -5.47 8.93 30.04
C ARG A 97 -4.67 9.97 30.83
N ASN A 98 -4.95 10.00 32.14
CA ASN A 98 -4.29 10.84 33.14
C ASN A 98 -2.78 10.53 33.29
N ASP A 99 -2.31 9.41 32.71
CA ASP A 99 -0.92 8.94 32.66
C ASP A 99 -0.16 9.37 31.39
N GLY A 100 -0.81 10.13 30.50
CA GLY A 100 -0.24 10.59 29.23
C GLY A 100 -0.15 9.52 28.13
N ASN A 101 -0.60 8.28 28.38
CA ASN A 101 -0.69 7.22 27.38
C ASN A 101 -1.98 7.38 26.54
N ASN A 102 -1.90 7.07 25.25
CA ASN A 102 -3.03 7.11 24.33
C ASN A 102 -3.25 5.80 23.55
N VAL A 103 -2.61 4.71 23.98
CA VAL A 103 -2.88 3.37 23.48
C VAL A 103 -4.08 2.78 24.21
N ASP A 104 -5.03 2.27 23.43
CA ASP A 104 -6.17 1.49 23.91
C ASP A 104 -5.99 0.02 23.47
N PRO A 105 -5.71 -0.92 24.39
CA PRO A 105 -5.49 -2.33 24.05
C PRO A 105 -6.61 -2.95 23.21
N ASP A 106 -7.87 -2.65 23.52
CA ASP A 106 -9.03 -3.26 22.85
C ASP A 106 -9.13 -2.75 21.41
N ARG A 107 -8.88 -1.45 21.22
CA ARG A 107 -8.81 -0.84 19.89
C ARG A 107 -7.63 -1.38 19.09
N GLU A 108 -6.44 -1.49 19.68
CA GLU A 108 -5.26 -2.01 18.98
C GLU A 108 -5.47 -3.49 18.58
N MET A 109 -6.11 -4.32 19.41
CA MET A 109 -6.47 -5.68 19.05
C MET A 109 -7.44 -5.74 17.86
N ALA A 110 -8.44 -4.87 17.82
CA ALA A 110 -9.34 -4.77 16.67
C ALA A 110 -8.60 -4.38 15.39
N LEU A 111 -7.66 -3.43 15.47
CA LEU A 111 -6.82 -3.02 14.34
C LEU A 111 -5.86 -4.13 13.88
N VAL A 112 -5.35 -4.95 14.81
CA VAL A 112 -4.54 -6.13 14.46
C VAL A 112 -5.36 -7.12 13.64
N ALA A 113 -6.59 -7.41 14.07
CA ALA A 113 -7.50 -8.29 13.34
C ALA A 113 -7.85 -7.72 11.96
N GLU A 114 -8.15 -6.42 11.86
CA GLU A 114 -8.40 -5.72 10.60
C GLU A 114 -7.19 -5.85 9.64
N ASN A 115 -5.98 -5.58 10.13
CA ASN A 115 -4.77 -5.65 9.32
C ASN A 115 -4.45 -7.09 8.89
N GLN A 116 -4.79 -8.10 9.71
CA GLN A 116 -4.63 -9.50 9.36
C GLN A 116 -5.55 -9.91 8.20
N LEU A 117 -6.82 -9.50 8.24
CA LEU A 117 -7.76 -9.71 7.13
C LEU A 117 -7.30 -8.98 5.86
N TYR A 118 -6.83 -7.74 5.99
CA TYR A 118 -6.29 -6.96 4.89
C TYR A 118 -5.06 -7.63 4.24
N TYR A 119 -4.12 -8.10 5.05
CA TYR A 119 -2.94 -8.84 4.57
C TYR A 119 -3.33 -10.11 3.82
N GLN A 120 -4.27 -10.90 4.35
CA GLN A 120 -4.76 -12.11 3.68
C GLN A 120 -5.38 -11.79 2.31
N ALA A 121 -6.19 -10.74 2.22
CA ALA A 121 -6.79 -10.30 0.96
C ALA A 121 -5.73 -9.87 -0.07
N LEU A 122 -4.66 -9.19 0.37
CA LEU A 122 -3.53 -8.83 -0.49
C LEU A 122 -2.79 -10.06 -1.03
N VAL A 123 -2.49 -11.04 -0.17
CA VAL A 123 -1.84 -12.30 -0.58
C VAL A 123 -2.68 -13.03 -1.63
N GLU A 124 -4.00 -13.07 -1.43
CA GLU A 124 -4.91 -13.70 -2.39
C GLU A 124 -4.93 -12.94 -3.73
N ALA A 125 -4.94 -11.60 -3.70
CA ALA A 125 -4.87 -10.76 -4.89
C ALA A 125 -3.58 -10.97 -5.67
N VAL A 126 -2.42 -11.02 -5.00
CA VAL A 126 -1.12 -11.34 -5.61
C VAL A 126 -1.18 -12.73 -6.26
N SER A 127 -1.68 -13.72 -5.53
CA SER A 127 -1.78 -15.10 -6.01
C SER A 127 -2.64 -15.22 -7.27
N ARG A 128 -3.81 -14.56 -7.29
CA ARG A 128 -4.67 -14.48 -8.49
C ARG A 128 -3.95 -13.83 -9.66
N LYS A 129 -3.22 -12.74 -9.42
CA LYS A 129 -2.51 -12.02 -10.46
C LYS A 129 -1.40 -12.84 -11.09
N LEU A 130 -0.62 -13.55 -10.27
CA LEU A 130 0.43 -14.47 -10.73
C LEU A 130 -0.15 -15.64 -11.55
N ARG A 131 -1.30 -16.19 -11.14
CA ARG A 131 -1.99 -17.23 -11.92
C ARG A 131 -2.44 -16.71 -13.29
N SER A 132 -3.01 -15.51 -13.36
CA SER A 132 -3.41 -14.88 -14.62
C SER A 132 -2.21 -14.62 -15.53
N LEU A 133 -1.08 -14.15 -14.98
CA LEU A 133 0.17 -13.99 -15.71
C LEU A 133 0.68 -15.31 -16.28
N ARG A 134 0.64 -16.39 -15.48
CA ARG A 134 1.06 -17.71 -15.91
C ARG A 134 0.19 -18.23 -17.06
N SER A 135 -1.13 -18.17 -16.92
CA SER A 135 -2.08 -18.60 -17.97
C SER A 135 -1.83 -17.86 -19.29
N ALA A 136 -1.69 -16.53 -19.26
CA ALA A 136 -1.40 -15.73 -20.45
C ALA A 136 -0.09 -16.11 -21.15
N ILE A 137 0.95 -16.51 -20.41
CA ILE A 137 2.23 -16.98 -20.97
C ILE A 137 2.10 -18.36 -21.61
N THR A 138 1.31 -19.26 -21.01
CA THR A 138 1.08 -20.61 -21.55
C THR A 138 0.13 -20.65 -22.74
N GLU A 139 -0.92 -19.82 -22.76
CA GLU A 139 -1.91 -19.79 -23.86
C GLU A 139 -1.35 -19.13 -25.12
N GLY A 140 -0.39 -18.21 -25.01
CA GLY A 140 0.28 -17.59 -26.17
C GLY A 140 1.29 -18.48 -26.89
N ARG A 141 1.45 -19.75 -26.49
CA ARG A 141 2.32 -20.76 -27.14
C ARG A 141 1.55 -21.81 -27.96
N GLY A 142 0.24 -21.66 -28.11
CA GLY A 142 -0.63 -22.49 -28.96
C GLY A 142 -0.89 -21.87 -30.32
#